data_AF-A0AAV4VRD2-F1
#
_entry.id   AF-A0AAV4VRD2-F1
#
_cell.length_a   1.000
_cell.length_b   1.000
_cell.length_c   1.000
_cell.angle_alpha   90.00
_cell.angle_beta   90.00
_cell.angle_gamma   90.00
#
_symmetry.space_group_name_H-M   'P 1'
#
loop_
_entity.id
_entity.type
_entity.pdbx_description
1 polymer ?
#
loop_
_entity_poly.entity_id
_entity_poly.type
_entity_poly.pdbx_seq_one_letter_code
_entity_poly.pdbx_strand_id
1 'polypeptide(L)'
;MTDVQSSNSMISSNNNYFKSSKSINELVLRLGQKSFEEIHIICQHSDAKHKIPRSNPFLIQADIKKHVNRHDNITNMKFSRQGKLIFTTADPVCAAQILNLERIQETPVSTGVTFENITERFLIFDIPTNLQLSELA
;
A
#
# COMPACT_ATOMS: atom_id res chain seq x y z
N MET A 1 -23.83 -26.17 39.42
CA MET A 1 -24.54 -26.37 38.13
C MET A 1 -25.64 -25.34 38.10
N THR A 2 -25.56 -24.24 37.37
CA THR A 2 -24.86 -23.95 36.11
C THR A 2 -24.67 -22.43 36.02
N ASP A 3 -23.42 -21.97 35.87
CA ASP A 3 -23.10 -20.59 35.53
C ASP A 3 -23.36 -20.35 34.04
N VAL A 4 -24.23 -19.40 33.73
CA VAL A 4 -24.48 -18.94 32.36
C VAL A 4 -23.49 -17.82 32.05
N GLN A 5 -22.33 -18.19 31.51
CA GLN A 5 -21.43 -17.23 30.88
C GLN A 5 -22.06 -16.76 29.56
N SER A 6 -22.52 -15.51 29.55
CA SER A 6 -22.97 -14.82 28.34
C SER A 6 -21.77 -14.66 27.39
N SER A 7 -21.91 -15.24 26.21
CA SER A 7 -20.92 -15.26 25.13
C SER A 7 -20.71 -13.85 24.56
N ASN A 8 -19.62 -13.21 24.98
CA ASN A 8 -19.05 -12.09 24.24
C ASN A 8 -18.63 -12.59 22.85
N SER A 9 -19.28 -12.10 21.81
CA SER A 9 -18.88 -12.30 20.43
C SER A 9 -17.47 -11.75 20.22
N MET A 10 -16.47 -12.65 20.26
CA MET A 10 -15.11 -12.35 19.82
C MET A 10 -15.17 -11.82 18.39
N ILE A 11 -14.87 -10.54 18.23
CA ILE A 11 -14.42 -9.99 16.95
C ILE A 11 -13.14 -10.78 16.62
N SER A 12 -13.26 -11.76 15.73
CA SER A 12 -12.10 -12.45 15.18
C SER A 12 -11.34 -11.46 14.31
N SER A 13 -10.47 -10.68 14.94
CA SER A 13 -9.37 -10.03 14.24
C SER A 13 -8.44 -11.14 13.78
N ASN A 14 -8.72 -11.69 12.59
CA ASN A 14 -7.88 -12.63 11.85
C ASN A 14 -6.53 -11.96 11.57
N ASN A 15 -5.65 -11.96 12.57
CA ASN A 15 -4.29 -11.44 12.53
C ASN A 15 -3.32 -12.61 12.29
N ASN A 16 -3.54 -13.40 11.23
CA ASN A 16 -2.66 -14.53 10.87
C ASN A 16 -1.47 -14.10 9.99
N TYR A 17 -0.96 -12.89 10.20
CA TYR A 17 0.11 -12.31 9.41
C TYR A 17 1.27 -11.92 10.31
N PHE A 18 2.50 -12.19 9.88
CA PHE A 18 3.67 -11.62 10.54
C PHE A 18 3.69 -10.11 10.31
N LYS A 19 3.27 -9.36 11.33
CA LYS A 19 3.47 -7.91 11.40
C LYS A 19 4.89 -7.66 11.88
N SER A 20 5.64 -6.87 11.11
CA SER A 20 6.92 -6.35 11.60
C SER A 20 6.70 -5.65 12.94
N SER A 21 7.54 -5.93 13.94
CA SER A 21 7.53 -5.21 15.23
C SER A 21 8.08 -3.78 15.11
N LYS A 22 8.56 -3.42 13.92
CA LYS A 22 9.08 -2.09 13.58
C LYS A 22 7.94 -1.14 13.21
N SER A 23 8.08 0.11 13.65
CA SER A 23 7.12 1.14 13.24
C SER A 23 7.19 1.38 11.74
N ILE A 24 6.09 1.86 11.14
CA ILE A 24 6.05 2.28 9.72
C ILE A 24 7.19 3.26 9.43
N ASN A 25 7.50 4.16 10.37
CA ASN A 25 8.60 5.12 10.25
C ASN A 25 9.99 4.45 10.19
N GLU A 26 10.24 3.42 10.99
CA GLU A 26 11.50 2.66 10.94
C GLU A 26 11.66 1.88 9.64
N LEU A 27 10.55 1.36 9.08
CA LEU A 27 10.57 0.72 7.78
C LEU A 27 10.92 1.74 6.69
N VAL A 28 10.25 2.90 6.68
CA VAL A 28 10.54 4.00 5.75
C VAL A 28 11.98 4.50 5.84
N LEU A 29 12.54 4.63 7.06
CA LEU A 29 13.94 5.04 7.26
C LEU A 29 14.94 4.02 6.71
N ARG A 30 14.69 2.71 6.90
CA ARG A 30 15.54 1.66 6.36
C ARG A 30 15.46 1.58 4.84
N LEU A 31 14.29 1.87 4.27
CA LEU A 31 14.15 2.05 2.83
C LEU A 31 15.00 3.26 2.38
N GLY A 32 14.94 4.40 3.09
CA GLY A 32 15.74 5.59 2.81
C GLY A 32 17.27 5.41 2.82
N GLN A 33 17.80 4.31 3.35
CA GLN A 33 19.23 3.97 3.32
C GLN A 33 19.66 3.18 2.08
N LYS A 34 18.72 2.73 1.24
CA LYS A 34 18.98 2.10 -0.06
C LYS A 34 18.66 3.06 -1.19
N SER A 35 19.48 3.04 -2.24
CA SER A 35 19.11 3.61 -3.53
C SER A 35 18.11 2.67 -4.20
N PHE A 36 16.87 3.12 -4.43
CA PHE A 36 15.92 2.40 -5.26
C PHE A 36 16.06 2.84 -6.70
N GLU A 37 16.05 1.88 -7.63
CA GLU A 37 15.89 2.20 -9.04
C GLU A 37 14.46 2.68 -9.30
N GLU A 38 13.46 1.92 -8.81
CA GLU A 38 12.04 2.26 -8.91
C GLU A 38 11.24 1.67 -7.74
N ILE A 39 10.34 2.48 -7.18
CA ILE A 39 9.30 2.10 -6.23
C ILE A 39 7.95 2.23 -6.96
N HIS A 40 7.23 1.12 -7.06
CA HIS A 40 5.90 1.10 -7.69
C HIS A 40 4.82 1.09 -6.63
N ILE A 41 3.95 2.09 -6.65
CA ILE A 41 2.88 2.26 -5.68
C ILE A 41 1.56 2.12 -6.41
N ILE A 42 0.70 1.24 -5.90
CA ILE A 42 -0.65 1.08 -6.41
C ILE A 42 -1.62 1.81 -5.50
N CYS A 43 -2.48 2.58 -6.13
CA CYS A 43 -3.59 3.27 -5.50
C CYS A 43 -4.87 2.72 -6.14
N GLN A 44 -5.77 2.24 -5.29
CA GLN A 44 -7.04 1.65 -5.71
C GLN A 44 -8.16 2.25 -4.86
N HIS A 45 -9.40 2.06 -5.29
CA HIS A 45 -10.54 2.48 -4.48
C HIS A 45 -10.49 1.78 -3.10
N SER A 46 -10.90 2.47 -2.04
CA SER A 46 -10.89 1.90 -0.68
C SER A 46 -11.83 0.70 -0.54
N ASP A 47 -12.99 0.74 -1.19
CA ASP A 47 -13.86 -0.41 -1.44
C ASP A 47 -13.44 -1.16 -2.71
N ALA A 48 -13.07 -2.43 -2.57
CA ALA A 48 -12.62 -3.31 -3.64
C ALA A 48 -13.66 -3.56 -4.75
N LYS A 49 -14.96 -3.32 -4.49
CA LYS A 49 -16.03 -3.45 -5.50
C LYS A 49 -16.08 -2.27 -6.46
N HIS A 50 -15.49 -1.16 -6.08
CA HIS A 50 -15.50 0.08 -6.84
C HIS A 50 -14.14 0.34 -7.49
N LYS A 51 -14.12 1.21 -8.49
CA LYS A 51 -12.90 1.63 -9.19
C LYS A 51 -12.73 3.12 -9.01
N ILE A 52 -11.48 3.59 -9.08
CA ILE A 52 -11.23 5.02 -9.19
C ILE A 52 -11.83 5.46 -10.53
N PRO A 53 -12.75 6.45 -10.54
CA PRO A 53 -13.29 6.98 -11.78
C PRO A 53 -12.14 7.43 -12.68
N ARG A 54 -12.24 7.17 -13.99
CA ARG A 54 -11.29 7.73 -14.97
C ARG A 54 -11.54 9.22 -15.12
N SER A 55 -11.13 9.98 -14.11
CA SER A 55 -11.16 11.43 -14.11
C SER A 55 -10.04 11.98 -14.98
N ASN A 56 -10.17 13.26 -15.34
CA ASN A 56 -9.21 13.93 -16.21
C ASN A 56 -7.79 13.84 -15.61
N PRO A 57 -6.79 13.32 -16.35
CA PRO A 57 -5.41 13.19 -15.86
C PRO A 57 -4.81 14.48 -15.32
N PHE A 58 -5.16 15.65 -15.89
CA PHE A 58 -4.67 16.95 -15.42
C PHE A 58 -5.21 17.32 -14.05
N LEU A 59 -6.48 16.97 -13.78
CA LEU A 59 -7.10 17.22 -12.47
C LEU A 59 -6.52 16.29 -11.41
N ILE A 60 -6.27 15.02 -11.75
CA ILE A 60 -5.60 14.08 -10.85
C ILE A 60 -4.20 14.60 -10.54
N GLN A 61 -3.43 15.00 -11.55
CA GLN A 61 -2.09 15.52 -11.36
C GLN A 61 -2.10 16.78 -10.46
N ALA A 62 -2.99 17.74 -10.72
CA ALA A 62 -3.12 18.94 -9.91
C ALA A 62 -3.48 18.63 -8.44
N ASP A 63 -4.31 17.61 -8.21
CA ASP A 63 -4.67 17.18 -6.86
C ASP A 63 -3.50 16.50 -6.13
N ILE A 64 -2.76 15.63 -6.82
CA ILE A 64 -1.54 14.99 -6.27
C ILE A 64 -0.50 16.04 -5.90
N LYS A 65 -0.30 17.07 -6.72
CA LYS A 65 0.63 18.17 -6.43
C LYS A 65 0.33 18.94 -5.15
N LYS A 66 -0.94 18.97 -4.71
CA LYS A 66 -1.34 19.61 -3.45
C LYS A 66 -0.98 18.77 -2.23
N HIS A 67 -0.97 17.45 -2.37
CA HIS A 67 -0.77 16.51 -1.25
C HIS A 67 0.64 15.92 -1.19
N VAL A 68 1.37 15.92 -2.31
CA VAL A 68 2.72 15.36 -2.43
C VAL A 68 3.70 16.51 -2.70
N ASN A 69 4.46 16.88 -1.67
CA ASN A 69 5.43 17.99 -1.78
C ASN A 69 6.55 17.69 -2.77
N ARG A 70 6.96 16.43 -2.90
CA ARG A 70 8.04 15.99 -3.80
C ARG A 70 7.51 15.39 -5.10
N HIS A 71 6.39 15.91 -5.60
CA HIS A 71 5.69 15.39 -6.79
C HIS A 71 6.52 15.39 -8.07
N ASP A 72 7.53 16.27 -8.17
CA ASP A 72 8.45 16.29 -9.32
C ASP A 72 9.31 15.02 -9.41
N ASN A 73 9.43 14.26 -8.32
CA ASN A 73 10.14 12.98 -8.30
C ASN A 73 9.24 11.79 -8.70
N ILE A 74 7.98 12.03 -9.09
CA ILE A 74 7.13 11.02 -9.70
C ILE A 74 7.54 10.89 -11.17
N THR A 75 8.16 9.76 -11.51
CA THR A 75 8.66 9.49 -12.86
C THR A 75 7.55 9.00 -13.79
N ASN A 76 6.51 8.36 -13.25
CA ASN A 76 5.36 7.89 -14.02
C ASN A 76 4.08 7.87 -13.19
N MET A 77 2.95 8.14 -13.86
CA MET A 77 1.61 7.98 -13.32
C MET A 77 0.69 7.42 -14.41
N LYS A 78 0.11 6.23 -14.17
CA LYS A 78 -0.75 5.57 -15.17
C LYS A 78 -1.92 4.81 -14.54
N PHE A 79 -3.01 4.71 -15.28
CA PHE A 79 -4.10 3.81 -14.94
C PHE A 79 -3.80 2.39 -15.43
N SER A 80 -4.01 1.41 -14.56
CA SER A 80 -4.04 -0.01 -14.92
C SER A 80 -5.32 -0.34 -15.68
N ARG A 81 -5.32 -1.49 -16.36
CA ARG A 81 -6.53 -2.03 -17.02
C ARG A 81 -7.67 -2.31 -16.03
N GLN A 82 -7.33 -2.54 -14.75
CA GLN A 82 -8.30 -2.80 -13.68
C GLN A 82 -8.88 -1.52 -13.05
N GLY A 83 -8.45 -0.32 -13.48
CA GLY A 83 -8.92 0.94 -12.93
C GLY A 83 -8.21 1.34 -11.62
N LYS A 84 -6.98 0.87 -11.42
CA LYS A 84 -6.10 1.28 -10.32
C LYS A 84 -5.10 2.30 -10.85
N LEU A 85 -4.71 3.27 -10.05
CA LEU A 85 -3.65 4.23 -10.38
C LEU A 85 -2.32 3.66 -9.93
N ILE A 86 -1.29 3.76 -10.77
CA ILE A 86 0.06 3.30 -10.47
C ILE A 86 0.99 4.49 -10.56
N PHE A 87 1.75 4.71 -9.49
CA PHE A 87 2.83 5.70 -9.43
C PHE A 87 4.18 5.00 -9.44
N THR A 88 5.15 5.63 -10.08
CA THR A 88 6.55 5.20 -10.05
C THR A 88 7.40 6.36 -9.55
N THR A 89 8.29 6.10 -8.60
CA THR A 89 9.27 7.06 -8.09
C THR A 89 10.50 6.32 -7.56
N ALA A 90 11.68 6.90 -7.69
CA ALA A 90 12.89 6.41 -7.00
C ALA A 90 13.05 7.03 -5.60
N ASP A 91 12.25 8.04 -5.27
CA ASP A 91 12.39 8.81 -4.03
C ASP A 91 11.51 8.20 -2.91
N PRO A 92 12.12 7.63 -1.85
CA PRO A 92 11.38 7.01 -0.76
C PRO A 92 10.51 8.00 0.02
N VAL A 93 10.87 9.29 0.06
CA VAL A 93 10.04 10.32 0.71
C VAL A 93 8.80 10.62 -0.13
N CYS A 94 8.97 10.72 -1.46
CA CYS A 94 7.84 10.84 -2.37
C CYS A 94 6.93 9.62 -2.28
N ALA A 95 7.50 8.42 -2.21
CA ALA A 95 6.74 7.18 -2.06
C ALA A 95 5.92 7.15 -0.77
N ALA A 96 6.52 7.52 0.37
CA ALA A 96 5.84 7.61 1.65
C ALA A 96 4.68 8.62 1.62
N GLN A 97 4.85 9.76 0.94
CA GLN A 97 3.76 10.74 0.77
C GLN A 97 2.60 10.18 -0.05
N ILE A 98 2.88 9.48 -1.15
CA ILE A 98 1.84 8.83 -1.97
C ILE A 98 1.13 7.73 -1.16
N LEU A 99 1.85 6.97 -0.35
CA LEU A 99 1.27 5.94 0.52
C LEU A 99 0.31 6.50 1.58
N ASN A 100 0.49 7.76 2.00
CA ASN A 100 -0.42 8.40 2.95
C ASN A 100 -1.67 9.02 2.31
N LEU A 101 -1.88 8.87 0.99
CA LEU A 101 -3.09 9.34 0.34
C LEU A 101 -4.31 8.51 0.76
N GLU A 102 -5.28 9.17 1.39
CA GLU A 102 -6.59 8.58 1.72
C GLU A 102 -7.65 8.90 0.66
N ARG A 103 -7.43 9.95 -0.12
CA ARG A 103 -8.33 10.39 -1.19
C ARG A 103 -7.52 10.86 -2.40
N ILE A 104 -8.12 10.70 -3.58
CA ILE A 104 -7.73 11.38 -4.81
C ILE A 104 -8.97 12.09 -5.31
N GLN A 105 -8.92 13.41 -5.40
CA GLN A 105 -10.10 14.26 -5.55
C GLN A 105 -11.12 13.90 -4.44
N GLU A 106 -12.34 13.56 -4.81
CA GLU A 106 -13.39 13.13 -3.88
C GLU A 106 -13.49 11.60 -3.72
N THR A 107 -12.60 10.85 -4.36
CA THR A 107 -12.64 9.37 -4.33
C THR A 107 -11.79 8.85 -3.17
N PRO A 108 -12.36 8.07 -2.24
CA PRO A 108 -11.58 7.42 -1.19
C PRO A 108 -10.72 6.31 -1.77
N VAL A 109 -9.45 6.29 -1.39
CA VAL A 109 -8.47 5.35 -1.92
C VAL A 109 -7.74 4.59 -0.82
N SER A 110 -7.26 3.41 -1.17
CA SER A 110 -6.26 2.66 -0.42
C SER A 110 -5.00 2.54 -1.28
N THR A 111 -3.86 2.58 -0.62
CA THR A 111 -2.54 2.61 -1.25
C THR A 111 -1.73 1.42 -0.76
N GLY A 112 -0.80 0.97 -1.60
CA GLY A 112 0.13 -0.11 -1.24
C GLY A 112 1.33 -0.11 -2.17
N VAL A 113 2.43 -0.68 -1.72
CA VAL A 113 3.62 -0.88 -2.55
C VAL A 113 3.44 -2.17 -3.34
N THR A 114 3.63 -2.11 -4.67
CA THR A 114 3.55 -3.28 -5.57
C THR A 114 4.92 -3.88 -5.83
N PHE A 115 5.99 -3.07 -5.79
CA PHE A 115 7.36 -3.56 -5.98
C PHE A 115 8.40 -2.59 -5.43
N GLU A 116 9.42 -3.14 -4.78
CA GLU A 116 10.73 -2.52 -4.60
C GLU A 116 11.70 -3.31 -5.47
N ASN A 117 12.43 -2.67 -6.38
CA ASN A 117 13.57 -3.33 -7.00
C ASN A 117 14.71 -3.43 -5.98
N ILE A 118 14.58 -4.36 -5.03
CA ILE A 118 15.71 -4.91 -4.30
C ILE A 118 15.92 -6.26 -4.94
N THR A 119 17.06 -6.43 -5.58
CA THR A 119 17.53 -7.67 -6.21
C THR A 119 17.55 -8.90 -5.29
N GLU A 120 17.08 -8.82 -4.05
CA GLU A 120 16.86 -9.99 -3.20
C GLU A 120 15.68 -9.78 -2.25
N ARG A 121 14.64 -10.61 -2.47
CA ARG A 121 13.51 -10.98 -1.59
C ARG A 121 12.23 -10.17 -1.75
N PHE A 122 11.23 -10.88 -2.29
CA PHE A 122 9.83 -10.51 -2.27
C PHE A 122 9.35 -10.18 -0.86
N LEU A 123 8.64 -9.07 -0.68
CA LEU A 123 7.66 -8.95 0.40
C LEU A 123 6.43 -9.76 -0.02
N ILE A 124 6.38 -11.04 0.34
CA ILE A 124 5.12 -11.78 0.30
C ILE A 124 4.30 -11.27 1.48
N PHE A 125 3.40 -10.33 1.20
CA PHE A 125 2.34 -10.02 2.13
C PHE A 125 1.34 -11.18 2.08
N ASP A 126 0.80 -11.54 3.25
CA ASP A 126 -0.27 -12.52 3.42
C ASP A 126 0.10 -14.02 3.29
N ILE A 127 1.23 -14.48 3.85
CA ILE A 127 1.49 -15.94 4.01
C ILE A 127 0.64 -16.51 5.16
N PRO A 128 -0.22 -17.51 4.92
CA PRO A 128 -0.93 -18.22 5.98
C PRO A 128 0.05 -18.89 6.95
N THR A 129 -0.21 -18.80 8.25
CA THR A 129 0.67 -19.36 9.30
C THR A 129 0.80 -20.89 9.26
N ASN A 130 -0.07 -21.58 8.51
CA ASN A 130 -0.05 -23.01 8.31
C ASN A 130 0.70 -23.46 7.04
N LEU A 131 1.19 -22.52 6.22
CA LEU A 131 1.95 -22.85 5.02
C LEU A 131 3.37 -23.24 5.41
N GLN A 132 3.82 -24.44 5.02
CA GLN A 132 5.17 -24.89 5.33
C GLN A 132 6.19 -24.17 4.42
N LEU A 133 7.39 -23.92 4.95
CA LEU A 133 8.44 -23.22 4.19
C LEU A 133 8.81 -23.92 2.87
N SER A 134 8.66 -25.24 2.80
CA SER A 134 8.86 -26.03 1.58
C SER A 134 7.83 -25.75 0.48
N GLU A 135 6.68 -25.17 0.82
CA GLU A 135 5.61 -24.84 -0.12
C GLU A 135 5.75 -23.42 -0.70
N LEU A 136 6.77 -22.68 -0.29
CA LEU A 136 7.10 -21.33 -0.76
C LEU A 136 8.20 -21.30 -1.84
N ALA A 137 8.70 -22.47 -2.26
CA ALA A 137 9.81 -22.64 -3.21
C ALA A 137 9.33 -22.86 -4.65
#